data_AF-A0A0C9UEL8-F1
#
_entry.id   AF-A0A0C9UEL8-F1
#
_cell.length_a   1.000
_cell.length_b   1.000
_cell.length_c   1.000
_cell.angle_alpha   90.00
_cell.angle_beta   90.00
_cell.angle_gamma   90.00
#
_symmetry.space_group_name_H-M   'P 1'
#
loop_
_entity.id
_entity.type
_entity.pdbx_description
1 polymer ?
#
loop_
_entity_poly.entity_id
_entity_poly.type
_entity_poly.pdbx_seq_one_letter_code
_entity_poly.pdbx_strand_id
1 'polypeptide(L)'
;MPKYQLFGYLINQEWLYSYGVDNDCRPTAEDLKHAHMPEDEVDIHFSTISNAVVRLLGQAGLSRRAIVGLTLYKEEPAMCLVLATNKAEDKLPMPPPESWAKLKEILKTKREPRWYAALE
;
A
#
# COMPACT_ATOMS: atom_id res chain seq x y z
N MET A 1 4.90 -20.03 -6.46
CA MET A 1 4.84 -19.53 -5.07
C MET A 1 5.32 -18.10 -5.09
N PRO A 2 4.61 -17.14 -4.47
CA PRO A 2 5.06 -15.75 -4.42
C PRO A 2 6.43 -15.70 -3.74
N LYS A 3 7.44 -15.14 -4.43
CA LYS A 3 8.84 -15.12 -3.96
C LYS A 3 9.05 -14.23 -2.74
N TYR A 4 8.12 -13.29 -2.48
CA TYR A 4 8.15 -12.42 -1.31
C TYR A 4 6.73 -12.02 -0.86
N GLN A 5 6.65 -11.44 0.32
CA GLN A 5 5.42 -11.08 1.03
C GLN A 5 5.52 -9.65 1.54
N LEU A 6 4.38 -8.98 1.56
CA LEU A 6 4.21 -7.62 2.06
C LEU A 6 3.46 -7.66 3.39
N PHE A 7 4.02 -7.03 4.42
CA PHE A 7 3.34 -6.84 5.70
C PHE A 7 2.69 -5.47 5.72
N GLY A 8 1.38 -5.39 5.96
CA GLY A 8 0.71 -4.11 5.89
C GLY A 8 -0.80 -4.13 6.08
N TYR A 9 -1.45 -3.08 5.60
CA TYR A 9 -2.90 -2.95 5.57
C TYR A 9 -3.39 -2.97 4.13
N LEU A 10 -4.47 -3.70 3.86
CA LEU A 10 -5.19 -3.52 2.60
C LEU A 10 -5.82 -2.14 2.61
N ILE A 11 -5.53 -1.40 1.55
CA ILE A 11 -6.12 -0.10 1.31
C ILE A 11 -7.41 -0.32 0.52
N ASN A 12 -8.52 0.24 1.00
CA ASN A 12 -9.72 0.36 0.18
C ASN A 12 -9.77 1.74 -0.48
N GLN A 13 -10.51 1.83 -1.58
CA GLN A 13 -10.58 3.06 -2.38
C GLN A 13 -11.22 4.24 -1.62
N GLU A 14 -12.23 3.96 -0.78
CA GLU A 14 -12.87 4.99 0.06
C GLU A 14 -11.89 5.73 0.96
N TRP A 15 -10.87 5.01 1.45
CA TRP A 15 -9.82 5.60 2.26
C TRP A 15 -8.98 6.58 1.44
N LEU A 16 -8.59 6.23 0.21
CA LEU A 16 -7.77 7.12 -0.65
C LEU A 16 -8.46 8.47 -0.91
N TYR A 17 -9.78 8.50 -1.08
CA TYR A 17 -10.54 9.75 -1.26
C TYR A 17 -10.48 10.65 -0.03
N SER A 18 -10.51 10.07 1.17
CA SER A 18 -10.41 10.86 2.40
C SER A 18 -9.07 11.59 2.55
N TYR A 19 -8.06 11.22 1.75
CA TYR A 19 -6.75 11.87 1.70
C TYR A 19 -6.48 12.63 0.38
N GLY A 20 -7.52 12.85 -0.41
CA GLY A 20 -7.48 13.74 -1.58
C GLY A 20 -6.95 13.09 -2.86
N VAL A 21 -6.95 11.76 -2.95
CA VAL A 21 -6.83 11.09 -4.26
C VAL A 21 -8.15 11.29 -4.99
N ASP A 22 -8.13 11.78 -6.23
CA ASP A 22 -9.35 12.00 -7.02
C ASP A 22 -9.98 10.67 -7.46
N ASN A 23 -11.28 10.67 -7.72
CA ASN A 23 -12.01 9.55 -8.30
C ASN A 23 -11.52 9.19 -9.71
N ASP A 24 -11.01 10.17 -10.45
CA ASP A 24 -10.44 9.91 -11.77
C ASP A 24 -9.05 9.26 -11.68
N CYS A 25 -8.47 9.16 -10.48
CA CYS A 25 -7.21 8.49 -10.22
C CYS A 25 -7.33 7.07 -9.66
N ARG A 26 -8.46 6.40 -9.94
CA ARG A 26 -8.76 5.05 -9.46
C ARG A 26 -8.05 3.98 -10.30
N PRO A 27 -7.11 3.20 -9.72
CA PRO A 27 -6.69 1.97 -10.35
C PRO A 27 -7.84 0.95 -10.26
N THR A 28 -8.27 0.47 -11.42
CA THR A 28 -9.21 -0.63 -11.57
C THR A 28 -8.50 -1.95 -11.27
N ALA A 29 -9.29 -3.01 -11.01
CA ALA A 29 -8.73 -4.36 -10.87
C ALA A 29 -7.99 -4.81 -12.15
N GLU A 30 -8.31 -4.24 -13.30
CA GLU A 30 -7.64 -4.49 -14.57
C GLU A 30 -6.31 -3.74 -14.64
N ASP A 31 -6.24 -2.47 -14.20
CA ASP A 31 -4.99 -1.70 -14.11
C ASP A 31 -3.99 -2.37 -13.16
N LEU A 32 -4.48 -2.90 -12.04
CA LEU A 32 -3.65 -3.61 -11.05
C LEU A 32 -3.13 -4.96 -11.60
N LYS A 33 -3.85 -5.61 -12.52
CA LYS A 33 -3.39 -6.83 -13.21
C LYS A 33 -2.39 -6.53 -14.31
N HIS A 34 -2.52 -5.37 -14.94
CA HIS A 34 -1.69 -4.90 -16.04
C HIS A 34 -0.65 -3.88 -15.60
N ALA A 35 -0.17 -3.94 -14.35
CA ALA A 35 0.90 -3.06 -13.84
C ALA A 35 2.26 -3.21 -14.58
N HIS A 36 2.29 -3.93 -15.71
CA HIS A 36 3.39 -4.06 -16.67
C HIS A 36 3.06 -3.40 -18.04
N MET A 37 1.96 -2.65 -18.16
CA MET A 37 1.52 -1.93 -19.37
C MET A 37 1.86 -0.42 -19.26
N PRO A 38 1.86 0.34 -20.38
CA PRO A 38 2.83 1.40 -20.67
C PRO A 38 2.88 2.51 -19.63
N GLU A 39 4.10 2.99 -19.38
CA GLU A 39 4.53 3.84 -18.26
C GLU A 39 3.62 5.07 -18.02
N ASP A 40 3.04 5.64 -19.07
CA ASP A 40 2.51 7.01 -19.04
C ASP A 40 1.20 7.21 -18.24
N GLU A 41 0.26 6.26 -18.26
CA GLU A 41 -1.06 6.40 -17.59
C GLU A 41 -1.10 5.73 -16.21
N VAL A 42 -0.42 4.60 -16.06
CA VAL A 42 -0.29 3.91 -14.77
C VAL A 42 0.55 4.75 -13.80
N ASP A 43 1.63 5.42 -14.27
CA ASP A 43 2.50 6.22 -13.39
C ASP A 43 1.78 7.40 -12.74
N ILE A 44 0.87 8.07 -13.43
CA ILE A 44 0.19 9.25 -12.88
C ILE A 44 -0.71 8.84 -11.71
N HIS A 45 -1.51 7.78 -11.87
CA HIS A 45 -2.40 7.28 -10.82
C HIS A 45 -1.63 6.71 -9.62
N PHE A 46 -0.58 5.91 -9.89
CA PHE A 46 0.29 5.39 -8.83
C PHE A 46 1.05 6.49 -8.11
N SER A 47 1.47 7.56 -8.81
CA SER A 47 2.16 8.71 -8.20
C SER A 47 1.24 9.50 -7.27
N THR A 48 -0.01 9.75 -7.67
CA THR A 48 -0.99 10.42 -6.79
C THR A 48 -1.29 9.59 -5.54
N ILE A 49 -1.48 8.29 -5.70
CA ILE A 49 -1.72 7.36 -4.58
C ILE A 49 -0.50 7.28 -3.66
N SER A 50 0.69 7.17 -4.25
CA SER A 50 1.95 7.15 -3.51
C SER A 50 2.14 8.43 -2.69
N ASN A 51 1.84 9.60 -3.26
CA ASN A 51 1.92 10.87 -2.53
C ASN A 51 0.92 10.97 -1.37
N ALA A 52 -0.32 10.52 -1.55
CA ALA A 52 -1.31 10.47 -0.47
C ALA A 52 -0.83 9.54 0.66
N VAL A 53 -0.29 8.38 0.30
CA VAL A 53 0.27 7.39 1.23
C VAL A 53 1.50 7.92 1.95
N VAL A 54 2.43 8.60 1.26
CA VAL A 54 3.60 9.24 1.87
C VAL A 54 3.18 10.27 2.92
N ARG A 55 2.16 11.11 2.64
CA ARG A 55 1.63 12.09 3.61
C ARG A 55 1.05 11.41 4.84
N LEU A 56 0.24 10.38 4.64
CA LEU A 56 -0.36 9.54 5.68
C LEU A 56 0.68 8.90 6.59
N LEU A 57 1.68 8.27 5.99
CA LEU A 57 2.78 7.65 6.70
C LEU A 57 3.63 8.70 7.42
N GLY A 58 3.81 9.89 6.83
CA GLY A 58 4.42 11.03 7.49
C GLY A 58 3.71 11.44 8.78
N GLN A 59 2.37 11.49 8.78
CA GLN A 59 1.59 11.76 9.99
C GLN A 59 1.78 10.67 11.06
N ALA A 60 1.98 9.41 10.64
CA ALA A 60 2.28 8.29 11.51
C ALA A 60 3.75 8.22 11.98
N GLY A 61 4.65 9.10 11.50
CA GLY A 61 6.10 9.02 11.78
C GLY A 61 6.82 7.91 10.99
N LEU A 62 6.20 7.43 9.91
CA LEU A 62 6.64 6.31 9.07
C LEU A 62 7.15 6.77 7.69
N SER A 63 7.45 8.06 7.50
CA SER A 63 7.84 8.68 6.23
C SER A 63 9.10 8.13 5.55
N ARG A 64 9.85 7.22 6.20
CA ARG A 64 11.02 6.52 5.65
C ARG A 64 10.91 4.99 5.66
N ARG A 65 9.74 4.44 5.98
CA ARG A 65 9.57 3.01 6.31
C ARG A 65 8.39 2.32 5.64
N ALA A 66 7.68 2.99 4.75
CA ALA A 66 6.49 2.39 4.15
C ALA A 66 6.27 2.86 2.71
N ILE A 67 5.80 1.92 1.89
CA ILE A 67 5.58 2.06 0.44
C ILE A 67 4.17 1.57 0.10
N VAL A 68 3.67 1.91 -1.08
CA VAL A 68 2.50 1.23 -1.67
C VAL A 68 3.00 0.02 -2.44
N GLY A 69 2.41 -1.14 -2.21
CA GLY A 69 2.72 -2.36 -2.93
C GLY A 69 1.47 -3.07 -3.42
N LEU A 70 1.60 -3.78 -4.54
CA LEU A 70 0.54 -4.63 -5.07
C LEU A 70 0.59 -6.00 -4.42
N THR A 71 -0.58 -6.52 -4.08
CA THR A 71 -0.72 -7.79 -3.39
C THR A 71 -1.91 -8.59 -3.90
N LEU A 72 -1.92 -9.89 -3.61
CA LEU A 72 -3.07 -10.76 -3.82
C LEU A 72 -3.84 -10.94 -2.52
N TYR A 73 -5.13 -10.60 -2.53
CA TYR A 73 -6.06 -10.88 -1.45
C TYR A 73 -7.28 -11.62 -2.00
N LYS A 74 -7.52 -12.84 -1.51
CA LYS A 74 -8.58 -13.74 -2.02
C LYS A 74 -8.53 -13.90 -3.55
N GLU A 75 -7.33 -14.10 -4.09
CA GLU A 75 -7.07 -14.28 -5.53
C GLU A 75 -7.35 -13.04 -6.41
N GLU A 76 -7.65 -11.89 -5.79
CA GLU A 76 -7.81 -10.63 -6.48
C GLU A 76 -6.64 -9.68 -6.20
N PRO A 77 -6.18 -8.90 -7.20
CA PRO A 77 -5.24 -7.81 -6.98
C PRO A 77 -5.81 -6.79 -6.00
N ALA A 78 -4.98 -6.37 -5.04
CA ALA A 78 -5.32 -5.36 -4.07
C ALA A 78 -4.10 -4.47 -3.79
N MET A 79 -4.37 -3.24 -3.36
CA MET A 79 -3.33 -2.34 -2.87
C MET A 79 -3.05 -2.59 -1.39
N CYS A 80 -1.77 -2.60 -1.05
CA CYS A 80 -1.27 -2.77 0.31
C CYS A 80 -0.47 -1.53 0.72
N LEU A 81 -0.80 -0.97 1.89
CA LEU A 81 0.06 -0.05 2.62
C LEU A 81 1.15 -0.88 3.30
N VAL A 82 2.32 -0.99 2.68
CA VAL A 82 3.41 -1.86 3.10
C VAL A 82 4.19 -1.21 4.22
N LEU A 83 4.27 -1.88 5.36
CA LEU A 83 5.06 -1.51 6.53
C LEU A 83 6.37 -2.28 6.64
N ALA A 84 6.42 -3.48 6.08
CA ALA A 84 7.63 -4.28 5.96
C ALA A 84 7.51 -5.24 4.77
N THR A 85 8.64 -5.72 4.26
CA THR A 85 8.70 -6.77 3.24
C THR A 85 9.76 -7.80 3.63
N ASN A 86 9.55 -9.06 3.25
CA ASN A 86 10.58 -10.08 3.39
C ASN A 86 11.47 -10.21 2.14
N LYS A 87 11.28 -9.35 1.12
CA LYS A 87 12.13 -9.28 -0.07
C LYS A 87 13.58 -9.04 0.36
N ALA A 88 14.49 -9.89 -0.11
CA ALA A 88 15.87 -9.93 0.38
C ALA A 88 16.64 -8.62 0.19
N GLU A 89 16.38 -7.93 -0.93
CA GLU A 89 17.02 -6.66 -1.32
C GLU A 89 16.47 -5.46 -0.55
N ASP A 90 15.19 -5.51 -0.16
CA ASP A 90 14.45 -4.37 0.37
C ASP A 90 13.95 -4.62 1.80
N LYS A 91 14.68 -5.40 2.61
CA LYS A 91 14.27 -5.74 3.98
C LYS A 91 14.10 -4.46 4.82
N LEU A 92 12.89 -3.92 4.79
CA LEU A 92 12.47 -2.81 5.63
C LEU A 92 12.40 -3.34 7.07
N PRO A 93 13.12 -2.72 8.03
CA PRO A 93 13.04 -3.13 9.42
C PRO A 93 11.60 -2.93 9.91
N MET A 94 11.10 -3.95 10.62
CA MET A 94 9.74 -3.95 11.15
C MET A 94 9.51 -2.67 11.97
N PRO A 95 8.44 -1.89 11.73
CA PRO A 95 8.18 -0.69 12.51
C PRO A 95 7.83 -1.07 13.96
N PRO A 96 8.13 -0.19 14.93
CA PRO A 96 7.78 -0.45 16.32
C PRO A 96 6.25 -0.47 16.50
N PRO A 97 5.71 -1.23 17.49
CA PRO A 97 4.27 -1.37 17.69
C PRO A 97 3.51 -0.04 17.88
N GLU A 98 4.14 0.96 18.48
CA GLU A 98 3.59 2.31 18.67
C GLU A 98 3.26 3.01 17.34
N SER A 99 4.07 2.79 16.30
CA SER A 99 3.77 3.33 14.96
C SER A 99 2.57 2.63 14.33
N TRP A 100 2.34 1.35 14.65
CA TRP A 100 1.16 0.62 14.17
C TRP A 100 -0.10 1.13 14.84
N ALA A 101 -0.05 1.39 16.15
CA ALA A 101 -1.17 1.97 16.90
C ALA A 101 -1.59 3.33 16.33
N LYS A 102 -0.62 4.23 16.11
CA LYS A 102 -0.88 5.55 15.52
C LYS A 102 -1.45 5.43 14.10
N LEU A 103 -0.94 4.49 13.32
CA LEU A 103 -1.47 4.23 11.99
C LEU A 103 -2.91 3.68 12.05
N LYS A 104 -3.24 2.78 12.99
CA LYS A 104 -4.61 2.29 13.18
C LYS A 104 -5.60 3.40 13.51
N GLU A 105 -5.19 4.37 14.34
CA GLU A 105 -6.00 5.55 14.66
C GLU A 105 -6.26 6.41 13.43
N ILE A 106 -5.21 6.67 12.63
CA ILE A 106 -5.32 7.43 11.36
C ILE A 106 -6.21 6.69 10.36
N LEU A 107 -6.01 5.39 10.20
CA LEU A 107 -6.81 4.51 9.34
C LEU A 107 -8.23 4.29 9.87
N LYS A 108 -8.53 4.71 11.11
CA LYS A 108 -9.79 4.45 11.83
C LYS A 108 -10.20 2.97 11.77
N THR A 109 -9.22 2.07 11.88
CA THR A 109 -9.43 0.63 11.75
C THR A 109 -9.10 -0.10 13.04
N LYS A 110 -9.89 -1.13 13.34
CA LYS A 110 -9.60 -2.08 14.42
C LYS A 110 -8.75 -3.26 13.93
N ARG A 111 -8.52 -3.38 12.62
CA ARG A 111 -7.74 -4.48 12.04
C ARG A 111 -6.26 -4.32 12.40
N GLU A 112 -5.58 -5.45 12.56
CA GLU A 112 -4.12 -5.52 12.67
C GLU A 112 -3.49 -5.66 11.27
N PRO A 113 -2.22 -5.24 11.07
CA PRO A 113 -1.53 -5.46 9.82
C PRO A 113 -1.22 -6.94 9.65
N ARG A 114 -1.14 -7.41 8.40
CA ARG A 114 -0.96 -8.83 8.06
C ARG A 114 0.01 -8.99 6.90
N TRP A 115 0.52 -10.20 6.77
CA TRP A 115 1.30 -10.62 5.61
C TRP A 115 0.39 -10.99 4.45
N TYR A 116 0.71 -10.47 3.28
CA TYR A 116 0.03 -10.77 2.01
C TYR A 116 1.06 -11.18 0.96
N ALA A 117 0.63 -12.01 0.00
CA ALA A 117 1.46 -12.41 -1.13
C ALA A 117 1.64 -11.22 -2.09
N ALA A 118 2.87 -10.84 -2.40
CA ALA A 118 3.09 -9.79 -3.38
C ALA A 118 2.61 -10.24 -4.77
N LEU A 119 2.06 -9.30 -5.56
CA LEU A 119 1.86 -9.48 -6.99
C LEU A 119 3.20 -9.16 -7.66
N GLU A 120 3.77 -10.10 -8.43
CA GLU A 120 5.00 -9.86 -9.22
C GLU A 120 4.73 -8.89 -10.37
#